data_AF-A0A1Q8TC88-F1
#
_entry.id   AF-A0A1Q8TC88-F1
#
_cell.length_a   1.000
_cell.length_b   1.000
_cell.length_c   1.000
_cell.angle_alpha   90.00
_cell.angle_beta   90.00
_cell.angle_gamma   90.00
#
_symmetry.space_group_name_H-M   'P 1'
#
loop_
_entity.id
_entity.type
_entity.pdbx_description
1 polymer ?
#
loop_
_entity_poly.entity_id
_entity_poly.type
_entity_poly.pdbx_seq_one_letter_code
_entity_poly.pdbx_strand_id
1 'polypeptide(L)'
;MILDLDIGNTLSKWRLKDVASSEIRSRGAVWTREEWRPGADIPDLDVVEAVRISSVARESVLRDTVTLLRRQVGVVHVARSTSEALGVSCGYDEPGRLGVDRWMGVLAGYQLTGGCCSVDCGSAITMDFVLPGGRHLGGYIIPGLRLMKESLKLGTRNVAIDPDSEADELLAPGRNTVEAVNHGIYMSAVSAVNRIYSEVCDREGVALPLLLTGGDARVVSRGLRIPHAVWPDMVYAGLETCYPLTAAERAGRLAGAPLPPSVPPLEKVRAGLAFSMLL
;
A
#
# COMPACT_ATOMS: atom_id res chain seq x y z
N MET A 1 6.18 -22.21 9.00
CA MET A 1 5.64 -21.11 8.15
C MET A 1 5.95 -19.74 8.77
N ILE A 2 5.94 -18.67 7.99
CA ILE A 2 6.04 -17.26 8.46
C ILE A 2 4.69 -16.58 8.24
N LEU A 3 4.15 -15.93 9.26
CA LEU A 3 2.91 -15.16 9.18
C LEU A 3 3.24 -13.66 9.14
N ASP A 4 2.85 -12.98 8.07
CA ASP A 4 2.92 -11.53 7.98
C ASP A 4 1.55 -10.92 8.23
N LEU A 5 1.47 -9.96 9.14
CA LEU A 5 0.25 -9.26 9.53
C LEU A 5 0.37 -7.78 9.23
N ASP A 6 -0.68 -7.21 8.63
CA ASP A 6 -0.86 -5.78 8.47
C ASP A 6 -2.19 -5.38 9.12
N ILE A 7 -2.12 -4.76 10.29
CA ILE A 7 -3.25 -4.45 11.15
C ILE A 7 -3.64 -2.98 10.93
N GLY A 8 -4.55 -2.77 9.97
CA GLY A 8 -5.12 -1.47 9.68
C GLY A 8 -6.23 -1.08 10.66
N ASN A 9 -6.78 0.12 10.48
CA ASN A 9 -7.93 0.60 11.26
C ASN A 9 -9.26 -0.05 10.88
N THR A 10 -9.36 -0.58 9.65
CA THR A 10 -10.60 -1.16 9.11
C THR A 10 -10.47 -2.67 8.90
N LEU A 11 -9.37 -3.09 8.28
CA LEU A 11 -9.09 -4.47 7.95
C LEU A 11 -7.71 -4.85 8.48
N SER A 12 -7.62 -6.05 9.05
CA SER A 12 -6.37 -6.73 9.35
C SER A 12 -6.13 -7.76 8.25
N LYS A 13 -5.10 -7.53 7.45
CA LYS A 13 -4.73 -8.41 6.34
C LYS A 13 -3.56 -9.29 6.75
N TRP A 14 -3.50 -10.49 6.20
CA TRP A 14 -2.41 -11.41 6.48
C TRP A 14 -1.98 -12.20 5.25
N ARG A 15 -0.73 -12.66 5.26
CA ARG A 15 -0.25 -13.70 4.35
C ARG A 15 0.61 -14.73 5.08
N LEU A 16 0.57 -15.96 4.58
CA LEU A 16 1.40 -17.05 5.08
C LEU A 16 2.45 -17.42 4.05
N LYS A 17 3.70 -17.54 4.49
CA LYS A 17 4.86 -17.91 3.67
C LYS A 17 5.52 -19.19 4.15
N ASP A 18 6.04 -19.94 3.19
CA ASP A 18 6.94 -21.06 3.45
C ASP A 18 8.32 -20.55 3.90
N VAL A 19 8.88 -21.13 4.97
CA VAL A 19 10.20 -20.73 5.49
C VAL A 19 11.32 -21.17 4.54
N ALA A 20 11.19 -22.37 3.95
CA ALA A 20 12.23 -22.98 3.14
C ALA A 20 12.21 -22.43 1.71
N SER A 21 11.04 -22.43 1.05
CA SER A 21 10.93 -21.95 -0.34
C SER A 21 10.75 -20.43 -0.44
N SER A 22 10.37 -19.75 0.64
CA SER A 22 10.00 -18.32 0.64
C SER A 22 8.80 -18.00 -0.26
N GLU A 23 8.02 -19.00 -0.66
CA GLU A 23 6.81 -18.83 -1.47
C GLU A 23 5.62 -18.43 -0.59
N ILE A 24 4.74 -17.59 -1.15
CA ILE A 24 3.48 -17.22 -0.51
C ILE A 24 2.48 -18.37 -0.69
N ARG A 25 2.01 -18.94 0.43
CA ARG A 25 1.10 -20.09 0.45
C ARG A 25 -0.37 -19.66 0.48
N SER A 26 -0.69 -18.61 1.23
CA SER A 26 -2.07 -18.13 1.36
C SER A 26 -2.10 -16.67 1.79
N ARG A 27 -3.27 -16.03 1.60
CA ARG A 27 -3.57 -14.66 2.00
C ARG A 27 -4.99 -14.62 2.56
N GLY A 28 -5.25 -13.65 3.42
CA GLY A 28 -6.60 -13.39 3.92
C GLY A 28 -6.73 -11.98 4.47
N ALA A 29 -7.97 -11.60 4.73
CA ALA A 29 -8.30 -10.32 5.36
C ALA A 29 -9.51 -10.51 6.27
N VAL A 30 -9.44 -9.90 7.44
CA VAL A 30 -10.52 -9.89 8.42
C VAL A 30 -10.81 -8.46 8.86
N TRP A 31 -12.05 -8.18 9.25
CA TRP A 31 -12.37 -6.89 9.86
C TRP A 31 -11.59 -6.72 11.16
N THR A 32 -10.94 -5.57 11.32
CA THR A 32 -10.24 -5.24 12.55
C THR A 32 -11.27 -5.06 13.65
N ARG A 33 -11.28 -5.99 14.61
CA ARG A 33 -12.16 -5.96 15.79
C ARG A 33 -11.42 -5.35 16.97
N GLU A 34 -12.17 -4.89 17.97
CA GLU A 34 -11.59 -4.40 19.23
C GLU A 34 -10.84 -5.51 19.98
N GLU A 35 -11.18 -6.78 19.75
CA GLU A 35 -10.47 -7.95 20.27
C GLU A 35 -10.11 -8.92 19.13
N TRP A 36 -8.84 -9.29 19.05
CA TRP A 36 -8.38 -10.34 18.13
C TRP A 36 -8.63 -11.71 18.77
N ARG A 37 -9.38 -12.59 18.10
CA ARG A 37 -9.75 -13.93 18.62
C ARG A 37 -9.24 -15.04 17.69
N PRO A 38 -8.56 -16.07 18.21
CA PRO A 38 -8.20 -17.26 17.44
C PRO A 38 -9.44 -17.96 16.84
N GLY A 39 -9.33 -18.50 15.63
CA GLY A 39 -10.41 -19.27 14.98
C GLY A 39 -11.32 -18.47 14.03
N ALA A 40 -11.04 -17.19 13.78
CA ALA A 40 -11.71 -16.40 12.73
C ALA A 40 -10.74 -16.16 11.56
N ASP A 41 -10.87 -16.90 10.46
CA ASP A 41 -10.19 -16.68 9.16
C ASP A 41 -8.68 -16.40 9.20
N ILE A 42 -7.98 -16.82 10.26
CA ILE A 42 -6.53 -16.73 10.46
C ILE A 42 -5.97 -18.15 10.33
N PRO A 43 -4.81 -18.35 9.69
CA PRO A 43 -4.21 -19.67 9.56
C PRO A 43 -3.91 -20.28 10.92
N ASP A 44 -3.90 -21.61 10.97
CA ASP A 44 -3.48 -22.35 12.15
C ASP A 44 -2.08 -21.88 12.60
N LEU A 45 -1.97 -21.46 13.85
CA LEU A 45 -0.73 -20.92 14.40
C LEU A 45 0.25 -22.02 14.80
N ASP A 46 -0.20 -23.27 14.93
CA ASP A 46 0.66 -24.42 15.28
C ASP A 46 1.74 -24.69 14.21
N VAL A 47 1.51 -24.24 12.97
CA VAL A 47 2.48 -24.35 11.86
C VAL A 47 3.32 -23.09 11.64
N VAL A 48 3.14 -22.05 12.47
CA VAL A 48 3.81 -20.74 12.33
C VAL A 48 5.03 -20.68 13.25
N GLU A 49 6.20 -20.49 12.66
CA GLU A 49 7.49 -20.40 13.36
C GLU A 49 7.84 -18.96 13.74
N ALA A 50 7.37 -18.00 12.96
CA ALA A 50 7.64 -16.59 13.17
C ALA A 50 6.50 -15.71 12.65
N VAL A 51 6.30 -14.57 13.31
CA VAL A 51 5.33 -13.55 12.91
C VAL A 51 6.03 -12.20 12.69
N ARG A 52 5.62 -11.47 11.65
CA ARG A 52 5.99 -10.06 11.44
C ARG A 52 4.72 -9.21 11.38
N ILE A 53 4.73 -8.07 12.05
CA ILE A 53 3.54 -7.22 12.22
C ILE A 53 3.83 -5.79 11.79
N SER A 54 3.04 -5.28 10.85
CA SER A 54 2.76 -3.87 10.62
C SER A 54 1.44 -3.52 11.31
N SER A 55 1.35 -2.37 11.98
CA SER A 55 0.11 -1.95 12.63
C SER A 55 -0.02 -0.44 12.70
N VAL A 56 -1.17 0.06 12.26
CA VAL A 56 -1.63 1.45 12.47
C VAL A 56 -2.93 1.49 13.28
N ALA A 57 -3.36 0.34 13.80
CA ALA A 57 -4.50 0.22 14.69
C ALA A 57 -4.20 0.79 16.09
N ARG A 58 -5.24 0.84 16.94
CA ARG A 58 -5.11 1.26 18.34
C ARG A 58 -4.07 0.43 19.08
N GLU A 59 -3.29 1.08 19.94
CA GLU A 59 -2.22 0.44 20.72
C GLU A 59 -2.71 -0.75 21.56
N SER A 60 -3.94 -0.70 22.08
CA SER A 60 -4.55 -1.83 22.80
C SER A 60 -4.69 -3.07 21.92
N VAL A 61 -5.19 -2.90 20.69
CA VAL A 61 -5.38 -3.99 19.72
C VAL A 61 -4.03 -4.64 19.38
N LEU A 62 -3.00 -3.82 19.13
CA LEU A 62 -1.66 -4.31 18.86
C LEU A 62 -1.08 -5.08 20.06
N ARG A 63 -1.19 -4.51 21.27
CA ARG A 63 -0.68 -5.11 22.50
C ARG A 63 -1.32 -6.47 22.78
N ASP A 64 -2.64 -6.57 22.65
CA ASP A 64 -3.39 -7.80 22.90
C ASP A 64 -3.02 -8.87 21.86
N THR A 65 -2.93 -8.47 20.58
CA THR A 65 -2.50 -9.35 19.48
C THR A 65 -1.09 -9.88 19.71
N VAL A 66 -0.13 -9.02 20.05
CA VAL A 66 1.26 -9.43 20.34
C VAL A 66 1.33 -10.35 21.56
N THR A 67 0.54 -10.06 22.60
CA THR A 67 0.49 -10.90 23.82
C THR A 67 -0.02 -12.29 23.51
N LEU A 68 -1.04 -12.41 22.65
CA LEU A 68 -1.59 -13.69 22.21
C LEU A 68 -0.57 -14.46 21.37
N LEU A 69 0.01 -13.82 20.36
CA LEU A 69 0.94 -14.47 19.42
C LEU A 69 2.22 -14.97 20.11
N ARG A 70 2.77 -14.20 21.07
CA ARG A 70 3.95 -14.60 21.83
C ARG A 70 3.74 -15.83 22.73
N ARG A 71 2.48 -16.22 23.00
CA ARG A 71 2.19 -17.47 23.74
C ARG A 71 2.29 -18.70 22.85
N GLN A 72 2.18 -18.54 21.53
CA GLN A 72 2.09 -19.64 20.57
C GLN A 72 3.29 -19.71 19.62
N VAL A 73 3.93 -18.56 19.35
CA VAL A 73 5.03 -18.45 18.39
C VAL A 73 6.28 -17.91 19.05
N GLY A 74 7.43 -18.55 18.77
CA GLY A 74 8.71 -18.21 19.40
C GLY A 74 9.29 -16.86 18.97
N VAL A 75 8.98 -16.40 17.76
CA VAL A 75 9.51 -15.15 17.19
C VAL A 75 8.37 -14.24 16.73
N VAL A 76 8.29 -13.03 17.30
CA VAL A 76 7.31 -12.01 16.91
C VAL A 76 8.02 -10.66 16.72
N HIS A 77 8.08 -10.19 15.48
CA HIS A 77 8.60 -8.87 15.11
C HIS A 77 7.46 -7.88 14.93
N VAL A 78 7.62 -6.68 15.47
CA VAL A 78 6.67 -5.57 15.31
C VAL A 78 7.42 -4.40 14.71
N ALA A 79 7.04 -4.03 13.49
CA ALA A 79 7.63 -2.92 12.76
C ALA A 79 7.29 -1.58 13.42
N ARG A 80 8.19 -0.61 13.25
CA ARG A 80 8.01 0.77 13.67
C ARG A 80 8.60 1.69 12.61
N SER A 81 8.01 2.87 12.48
CA SER A 81 8.61 3.96 11.72
C SER A 81 9.81 4.52 12.46
N THR A 82 10.94 4.63 11.78
CA THR A 82 12.22 5.09 12.33
C THR A 82 12.73 6.29 11.54
N SER A 83 13.69 7.03 12.10
CA SER A 83 14.32 8.17 11.39
C SER A 83 15.11 7.74 10.16
N GLU A 84 15.64 6.51 10.17
CA GLU A 84 16.34 5.91 9.05
C GLU A 84 16.16 4.38 9.11
N ALA A 85 16.06 3.74 7.94
CA ALA A 85 16.17 2.30 7.80
C ALA A 85 16.57 1.93 6.38
N LEU A 86 17.45 0.93 6.23
CA LEU A 86 17.80 0.32 4.94
C LEU A 86 18.25 1.34 3.87
N GLY A 87 18.98 2.37 4.29
CA GLY A 87 19.45 3.44 3.40
C GLY A 87 18.37 4.44 2.98
N VAL A 88 17.22 4.47 3.68
CA VAL A 88 16.18 5.49 3.52
C VAL A 88 16.12 6.36 4.78
N SER A 89 16.26 7.67 4.64
CA SER A 89 16.00 8.65 5.70
C SER A 89 14.55 9.10 5.65
N CYS A 90 13.84 9.02 6.77
CA CYS A 90 12.42 9.37 6.88
C CYS A 90 12.20 10.88 6.75
N GLY A 91 11.20 11.26 5.93
CA GLY A 91 10.88 12.66 5.64
C GLY A 91 9.91 13.33 6.61
N TYR A 92 9.44 12.62 7.63
CA TYR A 92 8.57 13.19 8.66
C TYR A 92 9.40 13.90 9.73
N ASP A 93 8.96 15.08 10.17
CA ASP A 93 9.56 15.81 11.30
C ASP A 93 9.61 14.95 12.57
N GLU A 94 8.54 14.17 12.80
CA GLU A 94 8.44 13.18 13.86
C GLU A 94 8.28 11.78 13.23
N PRO A 95 9.36 11.02 13.00
CA PRO A 95 9.30 9.74 12.29
C PRO A 95 8.30 8.74 12.89
N GLY A 96 8.12 8.75 14.22
CA GLY A 96 7.15 7.92 14.92
C GLY A 96 5.68 8.21 14.60
N ARG A 97 5.37 9.33 13.91
CA ARG A 97 4.01 9.66 13.44
C ARG A 97 3.72 9.17 12.02
N LEU A 98 4.73 8.71 11.28
CA LEU A 98 4.50 8.09 9.99
C LEU A 98 3.83 6.73 10.20
N GLY A 99 2.74 6.46 9.48
CA GLY A 99 2.09 5.16 9.50
C GLY A 99 3.08 4.06 9.15
N VAL A 100 3.11 2.99 9.96
CA VAL A 100 4.09 1.91 9.79
C VAL A 100 3.88 1.18 8.46
N ASP A 101 2.64 1.03 8.02
CA ASP A 101 2.26 0.50 6.70
C ASP A 101 2.89 1.30 5.55
N ARG A 102 2.78 2.63 5.60
CA ARG A 102 3.40 3.55 4.65
C ARG A 102 4.93 3.46 4.68
N TRP A 103 5.51 3.38 5.88
CA TRP A 103 6.96 3.22 6.03
C TRP A 103 7.45 1.90 5.43
N MET A 104 6.73 0.80 5.66
CA MET A 104 7.04 -0.50 5.06
C MET A 104 6.94 -0.46 3.53
N GLY A 105 5.91 0.22 2.98
CA GLY A 105 5.79 0.44 1.54
C GLY A 105 6.97 1.23 0.97
N VAL A 106 7.33 2.34 1.62
CA VAL A 106 8.51 3.17 1.28
C VAL A 106 9.79 2.34 1.20
N LEU A 107 10.06 1.54 2.23
CA LEU A 107 11.26 0.70 2.29
C LEU A 107 11.24 -0.37 1.19
N ALA A 108 10.13 -1.07 1.01
CA ALA A 108 10.00 -2.08 -0.04
C ALA A 108 10.22 -1.52 -1.44
N GLY A 109 9.60 -0.36 -1.73
CA GLY A 109 9.72 0.30 -3.01
C GLY A 109 11.14 0.77 -3.29
N TYR A 110 11.80 1.37 -2.28
CA TYR A 110 13.19 1.80 -2.40
C TYR A 110 14.14 0.61 -2.59
N GLN A 111 13.99 -0.48 -1.84
CA GLN A 111 14.83 -1.66 -2.02
C GLN A 111 14.67 -2.28 -3.42
N LEU A 112 13.48 -2.21 -4.01
CA LEU A 112 13.22 -2.74 -5.35
C LEU A 112 13.78 -1.83 -6.47
N THR A 113 13.83 -0.52 -6.26
CA THR A 113 13.99 0.44 -7.37
C THR A 113 15.04 1.54 -7.18
N GLY A 114 15.57 1.74 -5.97
CA GLY A 114 16.53 2.79 -5.63
C GLY A 114 15.93 4.19 -5.52
N GLY A 115 14.62 4.35 -5.68
CA GLY A 115 13.84 5.58 -5.58
C GLY A 115 12.46 5.32 -6.18
N CYS A 116 11.38 5.77 -5.55
CA CYS A 116 10.02 5.41 -5.97
C CYS A 116 8.94 6.39 -5.50
N CYS A 117 7.79 6.35 -6.18
CA CYS A 117 6.50 6.77 -5.66
C CYS A 117 5.72 5.52 -5.23
N SER A 118 5.51 5.33 -3.93
CA SER A 118 4.67 4.26 -3.38
C SER A 118 3.24 4.78 -3.24
N VAL A 119 2.26 4.04 -3.76
CA VAL A 119 0.84 4.39 -3.67
C VAL A 119 0.06 3.24 -3.06
N ASP A 120 -0.52 3.40 -1.86
CA ASP A 120 -1.45 2.41 -1.29
C ASP A 120 -2.89 2.86 -1.52
N CYS A 121 -3.67 2.11 -2.30
CA CYS A 121 -5.09 2.30 -2.55
C CYS A 121 -5.93 1.44 -1.59
N GLY A 122 -5.94 1.81 -0.31
CA GLY A 122 -6.69 1.16 0.76
C GLY A 122 -7.90 1.99 1.23
N SER A 123 -8.22 1.90 2.54
CA SER A 123 -9.27 2.74 3.16
C SER A 123 -9.02 4.24 2.95
N ALA A 124 -7.74 4.63 2.94
CA ALA A 124 -7.25 5.88 2.39
C ALA A 124 -6.35 5.57 1.20
N ILE A 125 -6.25 6.49 0.24
CA ILE A 125 -5.16 6.46 -0.74
C ILE A 125 -4.00 7.25 -0.16
N THR A 126 -2.83 6.62 -0.05
CA THR A 126 -1.60 7.28 0.40
C THR A 126 -0.58 7.29 -0.71
N MET A 127 0.22 8.35 -0.79
CA MET A 127 1.32 8.47 -1.76
C MET A 127 2.58 8.94 -1.05
N ASP A 128 3.65 8.17 -1.12
CA ASP A 128 4.95 8.50 -0.52
C ASP A 128 6.05 8.53 -1.58
N PHE A 129 6.97 9.48 -1.44
CA PHE A 129 8.01 9.73 -2.43
C PHE A 129 9.39 9.54 -1.82
N VAL A 130 10.22 8.71 -2.46
CA VAL A 130 11.61 8.47 -2.07
C VAL A 130 12.49 8.78 -3.26
N LEU A 131 13.41 9.72 -3.10
CA LEU A 131 14.35 10.09 -4.14
C LEU A 131 15.47 9.05 -4.30
N PRO A 132 16.14 9.02 -5.47
CA PRO A 132 17.46 8.41 -5.59
C PRO A 132 18.39 8.89 -4.47
N GLY A 133 19.06 7.95 -3.81
CA GLY A 133 19.88 8.23 -2.62
C GLY A 133 19.13 8.17 -1.28
N GLY A 134 17.85 7.80 -1.28
CA GLY A 134 17.15 7.36 -0.06
C GLY A 134 16.47 8.46 0.75
N ARG A 135 16.36 9.68 0.23
CA ARG A 135 15.60 10.73 0.92
C ARG A 135 14.10 10.53 0.71
N HIS A 136 13.37 10.09 1.74
CA HIS A 136 11.91 10.14 1.75
C HIS A 136 11.46 11.60 1.93
N LEU A 137 10.56 12.07 1.07
CA LEU A 137 10.06 13.45 1.09
C LEU A 137 8.82 13.63 1.97
N GLY A 138 8.30 12.55 2.56
CA GLY A 138 6.94 12.50 3.06
C GLY A 138 5.96 12.10 1.97
N GLY A 139 4.70 12.53 2.11
CA GLY A 139 3.64 12.07 1.24
C GLY A 139 2.28 12.71 1.47
N TYR A 140 1.28 12.16 0.79
CA TYR A 140 -0.10 12.64 0.77
C TYR A 140 -1.03 11.54 1.29
N ILE A 141 -2.14 11.95 1.93
CA ILE A 141 -3.23 11.07 2.34
C ILE A 141 -4.53 11.69 1.82
N ILE A 142 -5.27 10.95 1.00
CA ILE A 142 -6.59 11.32 0.49
C ILE A 142 -7.58 10.19 0.81
N PRO A 143 -8.90 10.47 0.90
CA PRO A 143 -9.88 9.40 1.15
C PRO A 143 -9.85 8.35 0.03
N GLY A 144 -9.93 7.07 0.40
CA GLY A 144 -10.05 5.98 -0.56
C GLY A 144 -11.42 5.94 -1.23
N LEU A 145 -11.59 5.09 -2.25
CA LEU A 145 -12.83 5.03 -3.04
C LEU A 145 -14.06 4.76 -2.17
N ARG A 146 -13.97 3.75 -1.29
CA ARG A 146 -15.04 3.42 -0.34
C ARG A 146 -15.34 4.57 0.62
N LEU A 147 -14.32 5.23 1.16
CA LEU A 147 -14.49 6.32 2.13
C LEU A 147 -15.13 7.57 1.48
N MET A 148 -14.69 7.93 0.26
CA MET A 148 -15.33 9.01 -0.51
C MET A 148 -16.81 8.71 -0.72
N LYS A 149 -17.13 7.46 -1.10
CA LYS A 149 -18.50 7.04 -1.30
C LYS A 149 -19.33 7.12 -0.01
N GLU A 150 -18.81 6.64 1.10
CA GLU A 150 -19.47 6.70 2.41
C GLU A 150 -19.74 8.15 2.86
N SER A 151 -18.82 9.06 2.54
CA SER A 151 -18.93 10.48 2.91
C SER A 151 -20.12 11.21 2.28
N LEU A 152 -20.57 10.76 1.10
CA LEU A 152 -21.69 11.39 0.37
C LEU A 152 -23.06 11.08 1.00
N LYS A 153 -23.14 10.19 2.01
CA LYS A 153 -24.35 9.84 2.77
C LYS A 153 -25.57 9.44 1.92
N LEU A 154 -25.39 9.17 0.63
CA LEU A 154 -26.41 8.57 -0.22
C LEU A 154 -26.56 7.14 0.28
N GLY A 155 -27.70 6.79 0.88
CA GLY A 155 -28.03 5.48 1.47
C GLY A 155 -27.97 4.26 0.53
N THR A 156 -27.23 4.37 -0.56
CA THR A 156 -26.96 3.38 -1.59
C THR A 156 -25.91 2.38 -1.11
N ARG A 157 -26.37 1.44 -0.28
CA ARG A 157 -25.67 0.18 0.02
C ARG A 157 -25.26 -0.62 -1.24
N ASN A 158 -25.79 -0.28 -2.43
CA ASN A 158 -25.67 -1.08 -3.66
C ASN A 158 -24.74 -0.52 -4.75
N VAL A 159 -23.90 0.45 -4.46
CA VAL A 159 -23.10 1.12 -5.51
C VAL A 159 -21.62 0.76 -5.35
N ALA A 160 -21.25 -0.51 -5.50
CA ALA A 160 -19.84 -0.84 -5.65
C ALA A 160 -19.37 -0.26 -7.00
N ILE A 161 -18.19 0.35 -7.06
CA ILE A 161 -17.51 0.47 -8.34
C ILE A 161 -17.13 -0.97 -8.69
N ASP A 162 -17.76 -1.52 -9.73
CA ASP A 162 -17.50 -2.88 -10.15
C ASP A 162 -16.01 -2.99 -10.50
N PRO A 163 -15.26 -3.90 -9.87
CA PRO A 163 -13.87 -4.14 -10.23
C PRO A 163 -13.69 -4.52 -11.70
N ASP A 164 -14.75 -4.95 -12.38
CA ASP A 164 -14.79 -5.32 -13.78
C ASP A 164 -15.29 -4.20 -14.70
N SER A 165 -15.75 -3.05 -14.18
CA SER A 165 -16.06 -1.88 -15.01
C SER A 165 -14.83 -1.43 -15.81
N GLU A 166 -15.05 -1.12 -17.09
CA GLU A 166 -14.01 -0.55 -17.92
C GLU A 166 -13.65 0.87 -17.43
N ALA A 167 -12.35 1.19 -17.37
CA ALA A 167 -11.93 2.50 -16.88
C ALA A 167 -12.46 3.64 -17.74
N ASP A 168 -12.55 3.45 -19.06
CA ASP A 168 -13.05 4.48 -19.97
C ASP A 168 -14.51 4.86 -19.69
N GLU A 169 -15.33 3.90 -19.25
CA GLU A 169 -16.70 4.19 -18.80
C GLU A 169 -16.70 5.06 -17.55
N LEU A 170 -15.84 4.74 -16.57
CA LEU A 170 -15.73 5.47 -15.31
C LEU A 170 -15.11 6.87 -15.45
N LEU A 171 -14.43 7.16 -16.57
CA LEU A 171 -13.87 8.47 -16.89
C LEU A 171 -14.86 9.38 -17.64
N ALA A 172 -15.96 8.83 -18.16
CA ALA A 172 -16.99 9.61 -18.85
C ALA A 172 -17.96 10.30 -17.86
N PRO A 173 -18.63 11.39 -18.23
CA PRO A 173 -19.71 11.96 -17.42
C PRO A 173 -20.83 10.94 -17.19
N GLY A 174 -21.18 10.69 -15.92
CA GLY A 174 -22.28 9.81 -15.55
C GLY A 174 -23.64 10.35 -16.00
N ARG A 175 -24.54 9.45 -16.40
CA ARG A 175 -25.86 9.79 -16.97
C ARG A 175 -27.02 9.62 -15.99
N ASN A 176 -26.74 9.15 -14.79
CA ASN A 176 -27.66 9.11 -13.66
C ASN A 176 -26.88 9.37 -12.35
N THR A 177 -27.59 9.55 -11.24
CA THR A 177 -26.97 9.89 -9.94
C THR A 177 -25.94 8.85 -9.48
N VAL A 178 -26.20 7.55 -9.72
CA VAL A 178 -25.30 6.46 -9.31
C VAL A 178 -24.00 6.53 -10.10
N GLU A 179 -24.10 6.66 -11.43
CA GLU A 179 -22.94 6.85 -12.31
C GLU A 179 -22.19 8.14 -11.98
N ALA A 180 -22.88 9.27 -11.83
CA ALA A 180 -22.26 10.55 -11.54
C ALA A 180 -21.42 10.51 -10.24
N VAL A 181 -21.91 9.79 -9.22
CA VAL A 181 -21.16 9.57 -7.97
C VAL A 181 -19.96 8.65 -8.21
N ASN A 182 -20.16 7.49 -8.84
CA ASN A 182 -19.09 6.51 -9.07
C ASN A 182 -17.97 7.07 -9.94
N HIS A 183 -18.33 7.69 -11.07
CA HIS A 183 -17.40 8.26 -12.02
C HIS A 183 -16.68 9.45 -11.39
N GLY A 184 -17.40 10.29 -10.62
CA GLY A 184 -16.80 11.38 -9.86
C GLY A 184 -15.76 10.90 -8.84
N ILE A 185 -16.06 9.85 -8.07
CA ILE A 185 -15.13 9.25 -7.09
C ILE A 185 -13.91 8.67 -7.80
N TYR A 186 -14.12 7.87 -8.85
CA TYR A 186 -13.04 7.25 -9.62
C TYR A 186 -12.12 8.29 -10.26
N MET A 187 -12.71 9.24 -11.00
CA MET A 187 -12.00 10.33 -11.65
C MET A 187 -11.22 11.18 -10.64
N SER A 188 -11.78 11.43 -9.45
CA SER A 188 -11.10 12.16 -8.39
C SER A 188 -9.84 11.44 -7.91
N ALA A 189 -9.93 10.13 -7.63
CA ALA A 189 -8.78 9.34 -7.18
C ALA A 189 -7.67 9.28 -8.23
N VAL A 190 -8.02 8.92 -9.48
CA VAL A 190 -7.08 8.81 -10.59
C VAL A 190 -6.43 10.15 -10.91
N SER A 191 -7.21 11.23 -10.97
CA SER A 191 -6.70 12.57 -11.24
C SER A 191 -5.79 13.07 -10.13
N ALA A 192 -6.13 12.80 -8.86
CA ALA A 192 -5.29 13.15 -7.73
C ALA A 192 -3.93 12.44 -7.80
N VAL A 193 -3.90 11.13 -8.03
CA VAL A 193 -2.65 10.36 -8.15
C VAL A 193 -1.79 10.90 -9.30
N ASN A 194 -2.38 11.11 -10.49
CA ASN A 194 -1.66 11.65 -11.64
C ASN A 194 -1.11 13.07 -11.36
N ARG A 195 -1.93 13.96 -10.78
CA ARG A 195 -1.54 15.36 -10.51
C ARG A 195 -0.47 15.47 -9.43
N ILE A 196 -0.61 14.73 -8.33
CA ILE A 196 0.34 14.72 -7.21
C ILE A 196 1.69 14.19 -7.70
N TYR A 197 1.69 13.07 -8.44
CA TYR A 197 2.92 12.53 -9.01
C TYR A 197 3.61 13.53 -9.93
N SER A 198 2.88 14.16 -10.87
CA SER A 198 3.45 15.17 -11.76
C SER A 198 4.05 16.33 -10.97
N GLU A 199 3.30 16.90 -10.01
CA GLU A 199 3.75 18.04 -9.22
C GLU A 199 5.07 17.76 -8.49
N VAL A 200 5.16 16.61 -7.83
CA VAL A 200 6.37 16.25 -7.06
C VAL A 200 7.55 15.94 -7.99
N CYS A 201 7.32 15.16 -9.05
CA CYS A 201 8.38 14.83 -10.01
C CYS A 201 8.89 16.08 -10.75
N ASP A 202 8.02 17.03 -11.07
CA ASP A 202 8.38 18.30 -11.70
C ASP A 202 9.19 19.19 -10.78
N ARG A 203 8.77 19.30 -9.52
CA ARG A 203 9.47 20.08 -8.49
C ARG A 203 10.87 19.53 -8.20
N GLU A 204 11.01 18.21 -8.11
CA GLU A 204 12.28 17.55 -7.81
C GLU A 204 13.13 17.29 -9.07
N GLY A 205 12.60 17.55 -10.28
CA GLY A 205 13.31 17.36 -11.54
C GLY A 205 13.67 15.90 -11.84
N VAL A 206 12.88 14.94 -11.34
CA VAL A 206 13.14 13.50 -11.46
C VAL A 206 11.84 12.74 -11.69
N ALA A 207 11.86 11.78 -12.61
CA ALA A 207 10.77 10.82 -12.77
C ALA A 207 11.05 9.59 -11.90
N LEU A 208 10.04 9.12 -11.16
CA LEU A 208 10.17 8.02 -10.21
C LEU A 208 9.33 6.80 -10.64
N PRO A 209 9.83 5.56 -10.47
CA PRO A 209 9.01 4.36 -10.57
C PRO A 209 7.77 4.45 -9.66
N LEU A 210 6.58 4.22 -10.20
CA LEU A 210 5.34 4.21 -9.42
C LEU A 210 4.92 2.77 -9.10
N LEU A 211 4.77 2.47 -7.82
CA LEU A 211 4.34 1.16 -7.32
C LEU A 211 3.00 1.31 -6.61
N LEU A 212 1.98 0.58 -7.06
CA LEU A 212 0.66 0.55 -6.41
C LEU A 212 0.49 -0.69 -5.55
N THR A 213 -0.08 -0.52 -4.37
CA THR A 213 -0.59 -1.59 -3.51
C THR A 213 -1.99 -1.22 -3.01
N GLY A 214 -2.58 -2.06 -2.18
CA GLY A 214 -3.91 -1.84 -1.61
C GLY A 214 -5.02 -2.61 -2.34
N GLY A 215 -6.20 -2.63 -1.74
CA GLY A 215 -7.35 -3.40 -2.25
C GLY A 215 -7.91 -2.84 -3.55
N ASP A 216 -7.91 -1.51 -3.68
CA ASP A 216 -8.44 -0.80 -4.85
C ASP A 216 -7.36 -0.53 -5.91
N ALA A 217 -6.13 -1.04 -5.71
CA ALA A 217 -4.97 -0.78 -6.59
C ALA A 217 -5.25 -1.11 -8.05
N ARG A 218 -5.89 -2.27 -8.30
CA ARG A 218 -6.23 -2.74 -9.66
C ARG A 218 -7.32 -1.89 -10.32
N VAL A 219 -8.20 -1.28 -9.54
CA VAL A 219 -9.25 -0.40 -10.06
C VAL A 219 -8.62 0.94 -10.44
N VAL A 220 -7.86 1.53 -9.52
CA VAL A 220 -7.15 2.80 -9.75
C VAL A 220 -6.15 2.67 -10.90
N SER A 221 -5.40 1.57 -10.99
CA SER A 221 -4.37 1.35 -12.02
C SER A 221 -4.89 1.52 -13.46
N ARG A 222 -6.15 1.14 -13.71
CA ARG A 222 -6.74 1.20 -15.06
C ARG A 222 -6.91 2.62 -15.60
N GLY A 223 -6.99 3.63 -14.72
CA GLY A 223 -7.13 5.03 -15.11
C GLY A 223 -5.81 5.82 -15.07
N LEU A 224 -4.74 5.22 -14.52
CA LEU A 224 -3.44 5.89 -14.43
C LEU A 224 -2.76 5.93 -15.79
N ARG A 225 -2.19 7.10 -16.10
CA ARG A 225 -1.42 7.33 -17.34
C ARG A 225 0.09 7.22 -17.14
N ILE A 226 0.51 7.04 -15.89
CA ILE A 226 1.90 6.91 -15.47
C ILE A 226 2.30 5.44 -15.60
N PRO A 227 3.46 5.10 -16.17
CA PRO A 227 3.98 3.73 -16.10
C PRO A 227 4.14 3.28 -14.65
N HIS A 228 3.48 2.18 -14.30
CA HIS A 228 3.39 1.71 -12.93
C HIS A 228 3.36 0.18 -12.85
N ALA A 229 3.62 -0.35 -11.66
CA ALA A 229 3.45 -1.77 -11.36
C ALA A 229 2.55 -1.95 -10.12
N VAL A 230 1.67 -2.95 -10.17
CA VAL A 230 0.84 -3.33 -9.01
C VAL A 230 1.55 -4.41 -8.21
N TRP A 231 1.78 -4.15 -6.93
CA TRP A 231 2.41 -5.05 -5.97
C TRP A 231 1.53 -5.22 -4.72
N PRO A 232 0.57 -6.17 -4.72
CA PRO A 232 -0.39 -6.32 -3.62
C PRO A 232 0.25 -6.63 -2.26
N ASP A 233 1.44 -7.23 -2.25
CA ASP A 233 2.15 -7.67 -1.04
C ASP A 233 3.23 -6.67 -0.58
N MET A 234 3.23 -5.43 -1.09
CA MET A 234 4.30 -4.45 -0.88
C MET A 234 4.57 -4.11 0.60
N VAL A 235 3.53 -3.96 1.43
CA VAL A 235 3.70 -3.71 2.88
C VAL A 235 4.42 -4.89 3.54
N TYR A 236 4.06 -6.12 3.17
CA TYR A 236 4.71 -7.29 3.70
C TYR A 236 6.15 -7.44 3.20
N ALA A 237 6.44 -7.03 1.97
CA ALA A 237 7.81 -6.96 1.48
C ALA A 237 8.66 -5.97 2.29
N GLY A 238 8.08 -4.87 2.80
CA GLY A 238 8.74 -3.99 3.76
C GLY A 238 9.10 -4.73 5.05
N LEU A 239 8.18 -5.54 5.58
CA LEU A 239 8.47 -6.42 6.73
C LEU A 239 9.58 -7.43 6.42
N GLU A 240 9.63 -8.00 5.21
CA GLU A 240 10.70 -8.89 4.78
C GLU A 240 12.07 -8.21 4.79
N THR A 241 12.13 -6.98 4.27
CA THR A 241 13.39 -6.23 4.24
C THR A 241 13.87 -5.85 5.63
N CYS A 242 12.96 -5.50 6.55
CA CYS A 242 13.31 -5.13 7.92
C CYS A 242 13.66 -6.33 8.79
N TYR A 243 12.98 -7.46 8.58
CA TYR A 243 13.11 -8.68 9.37
C TYR A 243 13.25 -9.90 8.44
N PRO A 244 14.42 -10.08 7.81
CA PRO A 244 14.65 -11.17 6.87
C PRO A 244 14.86 -12.50 7.61
N LEU A 245 13.94 -13.44 7.40
CA LEU A 245 13.88 -14.75 8.01
C LEU A 245 14.31 -15.86 7.04
N THR A 246 14.08 -15.71 5.73
CA THR A 246 14.49 -16.69 4.72
C THR A 246 15.82 -16.33 4.03
N ALA A 247 16.46 -17.32 3.38
CA ALA A 247 17.66 -17.07 2.59
C ALA A 247 17.39 -16.18 1.36
N ALA A 248 16.18 -16.24 0.79
CA ALA A 248 15.78 -15.38 -0.32
C ALA A 248 15.65 -13.92 0.12
N GLU A 249 15.00 -13.67 1.26
CA GLU A 249 14.85 -12.34 1.85
C GLU A 249 16.20 -11.71 2.18
N ARG A 250 17.11 -12.48 2.80
CA ARG A 250 18.50 -12.03 3.08
C ARG A 250 19.30 -11.71 1.81
N ALA A 251 18.94 -12.30 0.69
CA ALA A 251 19.54 -12.02 -0.62
C ALA A 251 18.80 -10.91 -1.40
N GLY A 252 17.86 -10.19 -0.77
CA GLY A 252 17.10 -9.10 -1.38
C GLY A 252 16.00 -9.56 -2.36
N ARG A 253 15.66 -10.85 -2.38
CA ARG A 253 14.57 -11.38 -3.24
C ARG A 253 13.26 -11.35 -2.47
N LEU A 254 12.46 -10.32 -2.74
CA LEU A 254 11.20 -10.06 -2.05
C LEU A 254 10.03 -10.82 -2.69
N ALA A 255 9.21 -11.46 -1.87
CA ALA A 255 8.13 -12.31 -2.36
C ALA A 255 7.00 -11.48 -3.01
N GLY A 256 6.59 -11.88 -4.21
CA GLY A 256 5.54 -11.21 -4.98
C GLY A 256 5.96 -9.87 -5.59
N ALA A 257 7.24 -9.50 -5.54
CA ALA A 257 7.76 -8.29 -6.17
C ALA A 257 7.48 -8.30 -7.68
N PRO A 258 6.96 -7.20 -8.25
CA PRO A 258 6.78 -7.08 -9.68
C PRO A 258 8.12 -6.80 -10.36
N LEU A 259 8.14 -6.88 -11.69
CA LEU A 259 9.19 -6.23 -12.46
C LEU A 259 9.08 -4.71 -12.26
N PRO A 260 10.18 -4.00 -11.94
CA PRO A 260 10.16 -2.55 -11.84
C PRO A 260 9.63 -1.91 -13.13
N PRO A 261 8.71 -0.94 -13.05
CA PRO A 261 8.22 -0.26 -14.25
C PRO A 261 9.36 0.54 -14.89
N SER A 262 9.43 0.50 -16.23
CA SER A 262 10.35 1.37 -16.97
C SER A 262 9.88 2.81 -16.86
N VAL A 263 10.74 3.68 -16.32
CA VAL A 263 10.42 5.09 -16.13
C VAL A 263 10.90 5.88 -17.34
N PRO A 264 10.00 6.49 -18.12
CA PRO A 264 10.41 7.32 -19.23
C PRO A 264 11.01 8.65 -18.71
N PRO A 265 11.78 9.38 -19.55
CA PRO A 265 12.25 10.72 -19.20
C PRO A 265 11.11 11.63 -18.73
N LEU A 266 11.39 12.53 -17.80
CA LEU A 266 10.39 13.43 -17.19
C LEU A 266 9.60 14.22 -18.23
N GLU A 267 10.22 14.63 -19.35
CA GLU A 267 9.54 15.30 -20.46
C GLU A 267 8.43 14.44 -21.09
N LYS A 268 8.64 13.13 -21.22
CA LYS A 268 7.62 12.20 -21.72
C LYS A 268 6.52 11.96 -20.70
N VAL A 269 6.87 11.91 -19.41
CA VAL A 269 5.88 11.87 -18.32
C VAL A 269 4.98 13.10 -18.39
N ARG A 270 5.57 14.30 -18.51
CA ARG A 270 4.82 15.57 -18.68
C ARG A 270 3.89 15.52 -19.89
N ALA A 271 4.38 15.07 -21.04
CA ALA A 271 3.57 14.98 -22.25
C ALA A 271 2.38 14.02 -22.07
N GLY A 272 2.57 12.88 -21.39
CA GLY A 272 1.49 11.91 -21.11
C GLY A 272 0.50 12.38 -20.04
N LEU A 273 0.95 13.22 -19.11
CA LEU A 273 0.16 13.81 -18.02
C LEU A 273 -0.30 15.23 -18.29
N ALA A 274 -0.11 15.75 -19.50
CA ALA A 274 -0.64 17.04 -19.91
C ALA A 274 -2.17 16.98 -19.92
N PHE A 275 -2.78 17.11 -18.75
CA PHE A 275 -4.10 17.71 -18.60
C PHE A 275 -3.96 19.06 -19.29
N SER A 276 -4.63 19.25 -20.42
CA SER A 276 -4.62 20.48 -21.23
C SER A 276 -4.28 21.69 -20.36
N MET A 277 -3.10 22.31 -20.59
CA MET A 277 -2.52 23.38 -19.77
C MET A 277 -3.53 24.52 -19.57
N LEU A 278 -4.35 24.41 -18.53
CA LEU A 278 -5.31 25.40 -18.10
C LEU A 278 -5.18 25.53 -16.57
N LEU A 279 -4.03 26.05 -16.16
CA LEU A 279 -3.85 26.97 -15.04
C LEU A 279 -2.72 27.94 -15.42
#